data_AF-A0A523T1I4-F1
#
_entry.id   AF-A0A523T1I4-F1
#
_cell.length_a   1.000
_cell.length_b   1.000
_cell.length_c   1.000
_cell.angle_alpha   90.00
_cell.angle_beta   90.00
_cell.angle_gamma   90.00
#
_symmetry.space_group_name_H-M   'P 1'
#
loop_
_entity.id
_entity.type
_entity.pdbx_description
1 polymer ?
#
loop_
_entity_poly.entity_id
_entity_poly.type
_entity_poly.pdbx_seq_one_letter_code
_entity_poly.pdbx_strand_id
1 'polypeptide(L)'
;MTDKKEQKKFINEEEINIDYDNIDVADIMDQIKRKIATQPIKPAEGDLKNEALYSSSGPSPAGPEEPSVTKAKVKKLLLRVMKPFSPIIKVMILPVHQEIQNNFDQTNRRLDFLNEKLEGELGKIHEKLDHLNQATNKRVDLAFEGLNKALEYTKLLHSLSHNIVVELTKLKIEQENLKVKTRIMEKDFEFLGRKEKAIEKEIFK
;
A
#
# COMPACT_ATOMS: atom_id res chain seq x y z
N MET A 1 43.63 -1.04 -43.39
CA MET A 1 43.84 0.33 -42.91
C MET A 1 42.44 0.90 -42.63
N THR A 2 41.98 0.80 -41.37
CA THR A 2 42.00 1.87 -40.34
C THR A 2 40.98 2.97 -40.66
N ASP A 3 40.09 3.44 -39.80
CA ASP A 3 39.96 3.29 -38.35
C ASP A 3 38.56 3.74 -37.87
N LYS A 4 38.27 3.43 -36.61
CA LYS A 4 37.06 3.68 -35.78
C LYS A 4 36.60 5.14 -35.64
N LYS A 5 35.30 5.32 -35.30
CA LYS A 5 34.74 5.92 -34.05
C LYS A 5 33.27 6.32 -34.25
N GLU A 6 32.28 5.67 -33.64
CA GLU A 6 31.81 5.76 -32.24
C GLU A 6 30.66 6.75 -32.00
N GLN A 7 29.57 6.18 -31.46
CA GLN A 7 28.64 6.73 -30.45
C GLN A 7 27.57 7.75 -30.88
N LYS A 8 26.31 7.29 -30.83
CA LYS A 8 25.40 7.59 -29.70
C LYS A 8 24.21 6.61 -29.71
N LYS A 9 24.31 5.57 -28.89
CA LYS A 9 23.17 4.76 -28.42
C LYS A 9 22.58 5.48 -27.22
N PHE A 10 21.40 6.06 -27.38
CA PHE A 10 20.46 6.30 -26.30
C PHE A 10 19.11 5.84 -26.82
N ILE A 11 18.75 4.59 -26.51
CA ILE A 11 17.42 4.07 -26.74
C ILE A 11 16.97 3.46 -25.41
N ASN A 12 16.12 4.24 -24.75
CA ASN A 12 15.01 3.89 -23.88
C ASN A 12 15.25 2.95 -22.69
N GLU A 13 15.14 3.54 -21.51
CA GLU A 13 14.70 2.88 -20.29
C GLU A 13 13.30 2.29 -20.53
N GLU A 14 13.17 0.96 -20.46
CA GLU A 14 11.88 0.28 -20.61
C GLU A 14 10.96 0.62 -19.42
N GLU A 15 9.98 1.47 -19.71
CA GLU A 15 8.86 1.83 -18.84
C GLU A 15 7.93 0.60 -18.71
N ILE A 16 7.50 0.28 -17.49
CA ILE A 16 6.54 -0.82 -17.26
C ILE A 16 5.21 -0.37 -17.83
N ASN A 17 4.76 -0.98 -18.92
CA ASN A 17 3.51 -0.60 -19.57
C ASN A 17 2.35 -1.37 -18.92
N ILE A 18 1.55 -0.66 -18.14
CA ILE A 18 0.35 -1.22 -17.49
C ILE A 18 -0.86 -0.84 -18.33
N ASP A 19 -1.52 -1.84 -18.91
CA ASP A 19 -2.84 -1.66 -19.51
C ASP A 19 -3.89 -1.60 -18.39
N TYR A 20 -4.50 -0.42 -18.21
CA TYR A 20 -5.48 -0.16 -17.15
C TYR A 20 -6.88 -0.70 -17.48
N ASP A 21 -7.16 -0.99 -18.76
CA ASP A 21 -8.44 -1.51 -19.20
C ASP A 21 -8.50 -3.05 -19.05
N ASN A 22 -7.35 -3.73 -19.03
CA ASN A 22 -7.27 -5.17 -18.83
C ASN A 22 -5.99 -5.57 -18.05
N ILE A 23 -6.07 -5.53 -16.73
CA ILE A 23 -4.92 -5.76 -15.83
C ILE A 23 -4.59 -7.26 -15.76
N ASP A 24 -3.52 -7.67 -16.44
CA ASP A 24 -2.91 -9.00 -16.25
C ASP A 24 -1.72 -8.92 -15.28
N VAL A 25 -1.95 -9.40 -14.06
CA VAL A 25 -0.96 -9.41 -12.98
C VAL A 25 0.24 -10.29 -13.33
N ALA A 26 0.07 -11.34 -14.14
CA ALA A 26 1.16 -12.24 -14.51
C ALA A 26 2.17 -11.54 -15.42
N ASP A 27 1.69 -10.80 -16.41
CA ASP A 27 2.54 -10.08 -17.35
C ASP A 27 3.29 -8.93 -16.66
N ILE A 28 2.63 -8.19 -15.77
CA ILE A 28 3.25 -7.15 -14.94
C ILE A 28 4.37 -7.75 -14.05
N MET A 29 4.12 -8.90 -13.42
CA MET A 29 5.12 -9.58 -12.59
C MET A 29 6.32 -10.07 -13.41
N ASP A 30 6.10 -10.53 -14.63
CA ASP A 30 7.19 -10.96 -15.50
C ASP A 30 8.02 -9.78 -16.03
N GLN A 31 7.39 -8.63 -16.31
CA GLN A 31 8.08 -7.38 -16.61
C GLN A 31 8.96 -6.91 -15.44
N ILE A 32 8.45 -7.00 -14.21
CA ILE A 32 9.20 -6.65 -12.99
C ILE A 32 10.37 -7.60 -12.77
N LYS A 33 10.19 -8.92 -12.90
CA LYS A 33 11.26 -9.91 -12.74
C LYS A 33 12.39 -9.69 -13.76
N ARG A 34 12.05 -9.41 -15.02
CA ARG A 34 13.05 -9.08 -16.06
C ARG A 34 13.83 -7.82 -15.70
N LYS A 35 13.16 -6.81 -15.13
CA LYS A 35 13.80 -5.57 -14.69
C LYS A 35 14.76 -5.78 -13.52
N ILE A 36 14.36 -6.58 -12.52
CA ILE A 36 15.20 -6.94 -11.37
C ILE A 36 16.42 -7.76 -11.82
N ALA A 37 16.24 -8.71 -12.74
CA ALA A 37 17.33 -9.53 -13.28
C ALA A 37 18.38 -8.72 -14.06
N THR A 38 18.02 -7.54 -14.57
CA THR A 38 18.88 -6.68 -15.40
C THR A 38 19.55 -5.55 -14.60
N GLN A 39 19.11 -5.28 -13.36
CA GLN A 39 19.73 -4.27 -12.51
C GLN A 39 20.85 -4.86 -11.62
N PRO A 40 22.06 -4.27 -11.60
CA PRO A 40 23.07 -4.65 -10.63
C PRO A 40 22.65 -4.21 -9.22
N ILE A 41 22.70 -5.16 -8.28
CA ILE A 41 22.33 -5.01 -6.87
C ILE A 41 22.99 -3.76 -6.28
N LYS A 42 22.21 -2.70 -6.07
CA LYS A 42 22.53 -1.63 -5.12
C LYS A 42 21.84 -1.96 -3.80
N PRO A 43 22.56 -2.10 -2.69
CA PRO A 43 21.95 -2.39 -1.40
C PRO A 43 21.35 -1.12 -0.79
N ALA A 44 20.03 -1.12 -0.60
CA ALA A 44 19.36 -0.24 0.34
C ALA A 44 18.03 -0.89 0.75
N GLU A 45 18.07 -1.73 1.78
CA GLU A 45 16.89 -2.09 2.55
C GLU A 45 17.24 -2.03 4.03
N GLY A 46 16.43 -1.27 4.77
CA GLY A 46 16.22 -1.50 6.19
C GLY A 46 15.08 -2.51 6.37
N ASP A 47 15.23 -3.30 7.44
CA ASP A 47 14.19 -3.93 8.28
C ASP A 47 13.27 -4.99 7.64
N LEU A 48 13.10 -6.23 8.13
CA LEU A 48 13.34 -6.89 9.41
C LEU A 48 13.14 -8.42 9.21
N LYS A 49 13.97 -9.26 9.84
CA LYS A 49 13.59 -10.39 10.74
C LYS A 49 14.72 -11.40 10.92
N ASN A 50 15.23 -11.42 12.15
CA ASN A 50 15.94 -12.47 12.89
C ASN A 50 16.18 -13.81 12.20
N GLU A 51 17.45 -14.14 11.98
CA GLU A 51 17.98 -15.47 12.29
C GLU A 51 19.44 -15.35 12.74
N ALA A 52 19.73 -16.02 13.84
CA ALA A 52 20.99 -15.95 14.56
C ALA A 52 22.15 -16.50 13.72
N LEU A 53 23.17 -15.69 13.44
CA LEU A 53 24.56 -16.14 13.23
C LEU A 53 25.48 -14.93 13.01
N TYR A 54 25.84 -14.23 14.10
CA TYR A 54 27.04 -13.38 14.07
C TYR A 54 28.27 -14.29 14.17
N SER A 55 28.65 -14.85 13.02
CA SER A 55 30.04 -15.18 12.72
C SER A 55 30.56 -14.07 11.83
N SER A 56 30.99 -12.98 12.46
CA SER A 56 31.86 -11.99 11.83
C SER A 56 32.88 -11.57 12.86
N SER A 57 34.10 -12.04 12.62
CA SER A 57 35.36 -11.56 13.17
C SER A 57 35.34 -10.06 13.51
N GLY A 58 35.06 -9.72 14.76
CA GLY A 58 35.60 -8.50 15.33
C GLY A 58 37.11 -8.68 15.47
N PRO A 59 37.95 -7.66 15.18
CA PRO A 59 39.35 -7.73 15.52
C PRO A 59 39.45 -7.96 17.03
N SER A 60 40.01 -9.12 17.38
CA SER A 60 40.37 -9.50 18.73
C SER A 60 41.12 -8.36 19.42
N PRO A 61 40.86 -8.10 20.71
CA PRO A 61 41.59 -7.09 21.46
C PRO A 61 43.07 -7.44 21.38
N ALA A 62 43.87 -6.49 20.88
CA ALA A 62 45.32 -6.59 20.84
C ALA A 62 45.80 -7.14 22.18
N GLY A 63 46.47 -8.30 22.12
CA GLY A 63 47.15 -8.89 23.25
C GLY A 63 48.12 -7.89 23.89
N PRO A 64 48.55 -8.15 25.13
CA PRO A 64 49.39 -7.22 25.87
C PRO A 64 50.69 -7.02 25.11
N GLU A 65 50.79 -5.90 24.36
CA GLU A 65 52.04 -5.47 23.78
C GLU A 65 53.04 -5.31 24.91
N GLU A 66 54.07 -6.14 24.86
CA GLU A 66 55.20 -6.12 25.76
C GLU A 66 55.71 -4.69 25.93
N PRO A 67 55.96 -4.23 27.17
CA PRO A 67 56.35 -2.85 27.40
C PRO A 67 57.73 -2.64 26.78
N SER A 68 57.77 -2.07 25.58
CA SER A 68 59.02 -1.59 24.99
C SER A 68 59.77 -0.78 26.06
N VAL A 69 60.96 -1.27 26.41
CA VAL A 69 61.75 -0.80 27.55
C VAL A 69 62.06 0.71 27.44
N THR A 70 61.95 1.26 26.23
CA THR A 70 62.09 2.68 25.92
C THR A 70 60.81 3.49 26.22
N LYS A 71 59.60 3.04 25.88
CA LYS A 71 58.34 3.72 26.28
C LYS A 71 58.16 3.74 27.80
N ALA A 72 58.56 2.66 28.49
CA ALA A 72 58.52 2.59 29.95
C ALA A 72 59.50 3.60 30.60
N LYS A 73 60.71 3.75 30.06
CA LYS A 73 61.71 4.74 30.54
C LYS A 73 61.29 6.18 30.24
N VAL A 74 60.73 6.45 29.06
CA VAL A 74 60.18 7.76 28.70
C VAL A 74 58.98 8.10 29.61
N LYS A 75 58.06 7.16 29.84
CA LYS A 75 56.95 7.34 30.78
C LYS A 75 57.45 7.59 32.21
N LYS A 76 58.53 6.92 32.64
CA LYS A 76 59.14 7.09 33.98
C LYS A 76 59.90 8.43 34.11
N LEU A 77 60.53 8.91 33.04
CA LEU A 77 61.17 10.23 32.97
C LEU A 77 60.12 11.33 32.93
N LEU A 78 59.08 11.18 32.10
CA LEU A 78 57.94 12.07 32.01
C LEU A 78 57.22 12.17 33.35
N LEU A 79 56.95 11.04 34.03
CA LEU A 79 56.39 11.03 35.39
C LEU A 79 57.32 11.70 36.40
N ARG A 80 58.65 11.58 36.28
CA ARG A 80 59.61 12.22 37.20
C ARG A 80 59.70 13.74 36.99
N VAL A 81 59.57 14.18 35.73
CA VAL A 81 59.53 15.60 35.35
C VAL A 81 58.17 16.21 35.63
N MET A 82 57.06 15.50 35.43
CA MET A 82 55.69 15.98 35.70
C MET A 82 55.32 15.95 37.18
N LYS A 83 55.98 15.15 38.02
CA LYS A 83 55.74 15.11 39.49
C LYS A 83 55.82 16.48 40.19
N PRO A 84 56.85 17.32 39.99
CA PRO A 84 56.91 18.65 40.59
C PRO A 84 55.90 19.64 40.00
N PHE A 85 55.48 19.46 38.73
CA PHE A 85 54.46 20.30 38.09
C PHE A 85 53.03 19.79 38.30
N SER A 86 52.85 18.56 38.81
CA SER A 86 51.55 17.95 39.12
C SER A 86 50.63 18.85 39.94
N PRO A 87 51.07 19.51 41.04
CA PRO A 87 50.22 20.46 41.75
C PRO A 87 49.83 21.67 40.90
N ILE A 88 50.73 22.19 40.06
CA ILE A 88 50.48 23.35 39.18
C ILE A 88 49.51 22.98 38.06
N ILE A 89 49.73 21.82 37.44
CA ILE A 89 48.85 21.22 36.42
C ILE A 89 47.46 20.98 37.02
N LYS A 90 47.38 20.46 38.25
CA LYS A 90 46.12 20.24 38.94
C LYS A 90 45.39 21.55 39.26
N VAL A 91 46.10 22.60 39.65
CA VAL A 91 45.55 23.94 39.90
C VAL A 91 45.08 24.62 38.61
N MET A 92 45.79 24.43 37.49
CA MET A 92 45.36 24.96 36.18
C MET A 92 44.20 24.16 35.57
N ILE A 93 44.17 22.84 35.77
CA ILE A 93 43.13 21.97 35.21
C ILE A 93 41.84 22.05 36.04
N LEU A 94 41.92 22.29 37.35
CA LEU A 94 40.74 22.40 38.23
C LEU A 94 39.67 23.41 37.75
N PRO A 95 39.99 24.68 37.44
CA PRO A 95 39.01 25.64 36.95
C PRO A 95 38.46 25.25 35.58
N VAL A 96 39.32 24.76 34.67
CA VAL A 96 38.91 24.27 33.35
C VAL A 96 38.00 23.05 33.46
N HIS A 97 38.26 22.14 34.40
CA HIS A 97 37.43 20.96 34.64
C HIS A 97 36.08 21.34 35.25
N GLN A 98 36.05 22.30 36.17
CA GLN A 98 34.80 22.85 36.72
C GLN A 98 33.96 23.54 35.65
N GLU A 99 34.58 24.33 34.76
CA GLU A 99 33.88 24.94 33.62
C GLU A 99 33.30 23.88 32.66
N ILE A 100 34.07 22.84 32.34
CA ILE A 100 33.59 21.74 31.50
C ILE A 100 32.44 20.99 32.17
N GLN A 101 32.53 20.70 33.48
CA GLN A 101 31.43 20.07 34.23
C GLN A 101 30.17 20.93 34.24
N ASN A 102 30.30 22.24 34.50
CA ASN A 102 29.18 23.17 34.50
C ASN A 102 28.52 23.27 33.11
N ASN A 103 29.32 23.29 32.03
CA ASN A 103 28.81 23.29 30.66
C ASN A 103 28.14 21.96 30.30
N PHE A 104 28.67 20.84 30.78
CA PHE A 104 28.09 19.53 30.61
C PHE A 104 26.73 19.44 31.32
N ASP A 105 26.64 19.87 32.57
CA ASP A 105 25.40 19.92 33.34
C ASP A 105 24.36 20.84 32.70
N GLN A 106 24.79 21.99 32.18
CA GLN A 106 23.90 22.90 31.44
C GLN A 106 23.38 22.27 30.15
N THR A 107 24.23 21.52 29.43
CA THR A 107 23.85 20.81 28.21
C THR A 107 22.89 19.66 28.52
N ASN A 108 23.15 18.90 29.58
CA ASN A 108 22.29 17.80 30.01
C ASN A 108 20.89 18.31 30.40
N ARG A 109 20.80 19.40 31.18
CA ARG A 109 19.51 20.04 31.52
C ARG A 109 18.74 20.53 30.28
N ARG A 110 19.45 21.06 29.28
CA ARG A 110 18.81 21.45 28.01
C ARG A 110 18.30 20.24 27.26
N LEU A 111 19.05 19.13 27.27
CA LEU A 111 18.68 17.88 26.65
C LEU A 111 17.45 17.28 27.32
N ASP A 112 17.41 17.24 28.66
CA ASP A 112 16.27 16.77 29.43
C ASP A 112 15.00 17.61 29.12
N PHE A 113 15.13 18.93 29.12
CA PHE A 113 14.02 19.83 28.77
C PHE A 113 13.53 19.64 27.33
N LEU A 114 14.45 19.45 26.38
CA LEU A 114 14.10 19.17 24.99
C LEU A 114 13.41 17.80 24.87
N ASN A 115 13.86 16.81 25.62
CA ASN A 115 13.28 15.47 25.61
C ASN A 115 11.86 15.50 26.20
N GLU A 116 11.66 16.14 27.34
CA GLU A 116 10.34 16.31 27.95
C GLU A 116 9.37 17.08 27.03
N LYS A 117 9.87 18.14 26.38
CA LYS A 117 9.07 18.89 25.40
C LYS A 117 8.71 18.05 24.19
N LEU A 118 9.65 17.24 23.68
CA LEU A 118 9.42 16.36 22.54
C LEU A 118 8.39 15.28 22.89
N GLU A 119 8.53 14.63 24.04
CA GLU A 119 7.58 13.63 24.54
C GLU A 119 6.18 14.24 24.72
N GLY A 120 6.09 15.46 25.26
CA GLY A 120 4.82 16.17 25.40
C GLY A 120 4.15 16.50 24.06
N GLU A 121 4.92 16.96 23.07
CA GLU A 121 4.38 17.24 21.73
C GLU A 121 4.02 15.96 20.97
N LEU A 122 4.83 14.90 21.09
CA LEU A 122 4.53 13.59 20.53
C LEU A 122 3.24 13.01 21.11
N GLY A 123 3.03 13.13 22.43
CA GLY A 123 1.79 12.72 23.08
C GLY A 123 0.56 13.43 22.52
N LYS A 124 0.61 14.76 22.40
CA LYS A 124 -0.49 15.55 21.80
C LYS A 124 -0.75 15.19 20.34
N ILE A 125 0.30 14.92 19.57
CA ILE A 125 0.16 14.50 18.16
C ILE A 125 -0.48 13.11 18.10
N HIS A 126 -0.08 12.20 18.98
CA HIS A 126 -0.65 10.86 19.05
C HIS A 126 -2.14 10.91 19.38
N GLU A 127 -2.56 11.68 20.39
CA GLU A 127 -3.98 11.86 20.72
C GLU A 127 -4.78 12.45 19.55
N LYS A 128 -4.24 13.47 18.88
CA LYS A 128 -4.89 14.06 17.70
C LYS A 128 -5.00 13.05 16.56
N LEU A 129 -3.97 12.24 16.33
CA LEU A 129 -3.96 11.20 15.31
C LEU A 129 -5.01 10.13 15.62
N ASP A 130 -5.12 9.70 16.88
CA ASP A 130 -6.12 8.73 17.32
C ASP A 130 -7.54 9.27 17.17
N HIS A 131 -7.79 10.52 17.56
CA HIS A 131 -9.09 11.16 17.36
C HIS A 131 -9.45 11.28 15.88
N LEU A 132 -8.49 11.65 15.03
CA LEU A 132 -8.72 11.76 13.59
C LEU A 132 -8.95 10.39 12.94
N ASN A 133 -8.22 9.37 13.38
CA ASN A 133 -8.40 7.99 12.94
C ASN A 133 -9.78 7.46 13.34
N GLN A 134 -10.19 7.66 14.60
CA GLN A 134 -11.53 7.29 15.08
C GLN A 134 -12.64 8.01 14.32
N ALA A 135 -12.49 9.31 14.07
CA ALA A 135 -13.47 10.09 13.31
C ALA A 135 -13.57 9.60 11.86
N THR A 136 -12.43 9.29 11.24
CA THR A 136 -12.36 8.77 9.87
C THR A 136 -12.99 7.40 9.78
N ASN A 137 -12.66 6.47 10.69
CA ASN A 137 -13.25 5.14 10.74
C ASN A 137 -14.77 5.20 10.89
N LYS A 138 -15.30 6.03 11.79
CA LYS A 138 -16.76 6.23 11.92
C LYS A 138 -17.41 6.71 10.63
N ARG A 139 -16.76 7.65 9.91
CA ARG A 139 -17.28 8.15 8.63
C ARG A 139 -17.25 7.07 7.56
N VAL A 140 -16.19 6.25 7.54
CA VAL A 140 -16.04 5.12 6.63
C VAL A 140 -17.11 4.07 6.91
N ASP A 141 -17.35 3.71 8.17
CA ASP A 141 -18.39 2.75 8.57
C ASP A 141 -19.79 3.21 8.14
N LEU A 142 -20.12 4.48 8.37
CA LEU A 142 -21.39 5.06 7.94
C LEU A 142 -21.54 5.06 6.41
N ALA A 143 -20.45 5.35 5.68
CA ALA A 143 -20.45 5.30 4.23
C ALA A 143 -20.66 3.87 3.72
N PHE A 144 -20.01 2.87 4.34
CA PHE A 144 -20.21 1.46 4.02
C PHE A 144 -21.63 0.99 4.30
N GLU A 145 -22.24 1.41 5.42
CA GLU A 145 -23.64 1.09 5.72
C GLU A 145 -24.59 1.67 4.66
N GLY A 146 -24.37 2.93 4.27
CA GLY A 146 -25.14 3.58 3.21
C GLY A 146 -24.99 2.86 1.86
N LEU A 147 -23.76 2.47 1.51
CA LEU A 147 -23.47 1.75 0.28
C LEU A 147 -24.12 0.36 0.27
N ASN A 148 -24.10 -0.36 1.39
CA ASN A 148 -24.75 -1.67 1.49
C ASN A 148 -26.26 -1.56 1.28
N LYS A 149 -26.92 -0.57 1.89
CA LYS A 149 -28.35 -0.33 1.68
C LYS A 149 -28.67 -0.02 0.21
N ALA A 150 -27.85 0.82 -0.43
CA ALA A 150 -28.02 1.13 -1.86
C ALA A 150 -27.86 -0.12 -2.75
N LEU A 151 -26.93 -1.00 -2.41
CA LEU A 151 -26.70 -2.26 -3.10
C LEU A 151 -27.90 -3.22 -2.93
N GLU A 152 -28.45 -3.32 -1.73
CA GLU A 152 -29.67 -4.10 -1.47
C GLU A 152 -30.86 -3.57 -2.28
N TYR A 153 -31.07 -2.25 -2.31
CA TYR A 153 -32.11 -1.65 -3.15
C TYR A 153 -31.90 -1.92 -4.63
N THR A 154 -30.66 -1.87 -5.10
CA THR A 154 -30.33 -2.18 -6.50
C THR A 154 -30.66 -3.64 -6.83
N LYS A 155 -30.33 -4.58 -5.93
CA LYS A 155 -30.69 -6.00 -6.09
C LYS A 155 -32.20 -6.20 -6.12
N LEU A 156 -32.94 -5.56 -5.21
CA LEU A 156 -34.39 -5.65 -5.16
C LEU A 156 -35.03 -5.06 -6.42
N LEU A 157 -34.54 -3.90 -6.88
CA LEU A 157 -34.99 -3.26 -8.10
C LEU A 157 -34.73 -4.12 -9.33
N HIS A 158 -33.55 -4.74 -9.42
CA HIS A 158 -33.21 -5.66 -10.50
C HIS A 158 -34.14 -6.88 -10.51
N SER A 159 -34.41 -7.48 -9.36
CA SER A 159 -35.35 -8.60 -9.23
C SER A 159 -36.77 -8.21 -9.62
N LEU A 160 -37.25 -7.05 -9.17
CA LEU A 160 -38.56 -6.52 -9.55
C LEU A 160 -38.64 -6.26 -11.06
N SER A 161 -37.62 -5.63 -11.64
CA SER A 161 -37.55 -5.37 -13.08
C SER A 161 -37.61 -6.67 -13.87
N HIS A 162 -36.88 -7.70 -13.45
CA HIS A 162 -36.92 -9.00 -14.09
C HIS A 162 -38.33 -9.62 -14.02
N ASN A 163 -38.96 -9.60 -12.85
CA ASN A 163 -40.32 -10.12 -12.66
C ASN A 163 -41.33 -9.40 -13.55
N ILE A 164 -41.27 -8.07 -13.64
CA ILE A 164 -42.15 -7.28 -14.50
C ILE A 164 -41.95 -7.68 -15.97
N VAL A 165 -40.70 -7.81 -16.43
CA VAL A 165 -40.41 -8.21 -17.81
C VAL A 165 -40.96 -9.61 -18.12
N VAL A 166 -40.82 -10.55 -17.19
CA VAL A 166 -41.38 -11.91 -17.33
C VAL A 166 -42.90 -11.88 -17.41
N GLU A 167 -43.57 -11.18 -16.49
CA GLU A 167 -45.04 -11.08 -16.48
C GLU A 167 -45.58 -10.36 -17.72
N LEU A 168 -44.92 -9.28 -18.17
CA LEU A 168 -45.28 -8.61 -19.42
C LEU A 168 -45.12 -9.53 -20.63
N THR A 169 -44.06 -10.34 -20.66
CA THR A 169 -43.84 -11.32 -21.74
C THR A 169 -44.93 -12.39 -21.72
N LYS A 170 -45.33 -12.86 -20.54
CA LYS A 170 -46.44 -13.82 -20.39
C LYS A 170 -47.77 -13.24 -20.88
N LEU A 171 -48.12 -12.04 -20.43
CA LEU A 171 -49.34 -11.34 -20.89
C LEU A 171 -49.34 -11.12 -22.41
N LYS A 172 -48.16 -10.81 -22.98
CA LYS A 172 -48.01 -10.65 -24.43
C LYS A 172 -48.32 -11.94 -25.18
N ILE A 173 -47.80 -13.08 -24.71
CA ILE A 173 -48.08 -14.40 -25.28
C ILE A 173 -49.57 -14.73 -25.17
N GLU A 174 -50.20 -14.48 -24.02
CA GLU A 174 -51.64 -14.70 -23.82
C GLU A 174 -52.49 -13.85 -24.78
N GLN A 175 -52.13 -12.58 -24.96
CA GLN A 175 -52.78 -11.68 -25.92
C GLN A 175 -52.68 -12.22 -27.36
N GLU A 176 -51.49 -12.67 -27.77
CA GLU A 176 -51.27 -13.22 -29.11
C GLU A 176 -52.06 -14.53 -29.31
N ASN A 177 -52.10 -15.39 -28.30
CA ASN A 177 -52.88 -16.62 -28.33
C ASN A 177 -54.39 -16.33 -28.48
N LEU A 178 -54.92 -15.37 -27.72
CA LEU A 178 -56.31 -14.93 -27.84
C LEU A 178 -56.60 -14.38 -29.24
N LYS A 179 -55.71 -13.56 -29.80
CA LYS A 179 -55.86 -13.02 -31.15
C LYS A 179 -55.92 -14.12 -32.22
N VAL A 180 -55.10 -15.16 -32.08
CA VAL A 180 -55.14 -16.33 -32.96
C VAL A 180 -56.46 -17.07 -32.81
N LYS A 181 -56.91 -17.32 -31.57
CA LYS A 181 -58.19 -18.00 -31.30
C LYS A 181 -59.38 -17.23 -31.88
N THR A 182 -59.44 -15.92 -31.71
CA THR A 182 -60.50 -15.08 -32.30
C THR A 182 -60.50 -15.19 -33.83
N ARG A 183 -59.32 -15.14 -34.47
CA ARG A 183 -59.23 -15.29 -35.93
C ARG A 183 -59.69 -16.66 -36.42
N ILE A 184 -59.43 -17.73 -35.66
CA ILE A 184 -59.94 -19.07 -35.98
C ILE A 184 -61.47 -19.08 -35.87
N MET A 185 -62.01 -18.56 -34.77
CA MET A 185 -63.46 -18.47 -34.58
C MET A 185 -64.15 -17.66 -35.69
N GLU A 186 -63.58 -16.53 -36.10
CA GLU A 186 -64.08 -15.73 -37.24
C GLU A 186 -64.18 -16.58 -38.52
N LYS A 187 -63.14 -17.35 -38.84
CA LYS A 187 -63.15 -18.25 -40.00
C LYS A 187 -64.20 -19.35 -39.88
N ASP A 188 -64.37 -19.92 -38.69
CA ASP A 188 -65.37 -20.97 -38.45
C ASP A 188 -66.80 -20.42 -38.59
N PHE A 189 -67.06 -19.20 -38.09
CA PHE A 189 -68.35 -18.53 -38.28
C PHE A 189 -68.63 -18.21 -39.75
N GLU A 190 -67.63 -17.74 -40.50
CA GLU A 190 -67.78 -17.55 -41.95
C GLU A 190 -68.10 -18.86 -42.67
N PHE A 191 -67.44 -19.96 -42.30
CA PHE A 191 -67.69 -21.27 -42.88
C PHE A 191 -69.12 -21.75 -42.59
N LEU A 192 -69.56 -21.66 -41.33
CA LEU A 192 -70.93 -22.01 -40.92
C LEU A 192 -71.98 -21.16 -41.66
N GLY A 193 -71.77 -19.85 -41.76
CA GLY A 193 -72.69 -18.96 -42.50
C GLY A 193 -72.74 -19.27 -44.01
N ARG A 194 -71.64 -19.71 -44.62
CA ARG A 194 -71.66 -20.20 -46.02
C ARG A 194 -72.45 -21.50 -46.15
N LYS A 195 -72.29 -22.43 -45.20
CA LYS A 195 -73.01 -23.71 -45.19
C LYS A 195 -74.52 -23.51 -44.96
N GLU A 196 -74.90 -22.64 -44.04
CA GLU A 196 -76.30 -22.26 -43.78
C GLU A 196 -76.98 -21.75 -45.06
N LYS A 197 -76.36 -20.77 -45.75
CA LYS A 197 -76.86 -20.25 -47.02
C LYS A 197 -76.97 -21.29 -48.13
N ALA A 198 -76.10 -22.30 -48.14
CA ALA A 198 -76.17 -23.39 -49.11
C ALA A 198 -77.38 -24.29 -48.82
N ILE A 199 -77.60 -24.63 -47.54
CA ILE A 199 -78.75 -25.44 -47.10
C ILE A 199 -80.07 -24.71 -47.35
N GLU A 200 -80.15 -23.41 -47.05
CA GLU A 200 -81.34 -22.60 -47.35
C GLU A 200 -81.72 -22.67 -48.83
N LYS A 201 -80.73 -22.58 -49.73
CA LYS A 201 -80.96 -22.68 -51.18
C LYS A 201 -81.45 -24.05 -51.64
N GLU A 202 -81.07 -25.13 -50.96
CA GLU A 202 -81.54 -26.48 -51.27
C GLU A 202 -82.97 -26.73 -50.76
N ILE A 203 -83.33 -26.15 -49.61
CA ILE A 203 -84.67 -26.32 -49.00
C ILE A 203 -85.73 -25.45 -49.70
N PHE A 204 -85.40 -24.24 -50.12
CA PHE A 204 -86.34 -23.30 -50.76
C PHE A 204 -86.40 -23.42 -52.29
N LYS A 205 -85.91 -24.53 -52.85
CA LYS A 205 -85.98 -24.87 -54.28
C LYS A 205 -87.11 -25.85 -54.54
#